data_AF-A0A0G4FBT6-F1
#
_entry.id   AF-A0A0G4FBT6-F1
#
_cell.length_a   1.000
_cell.length_b   1.000
_cell.length_c   1.000
_cell.angle_alpha   90.00
_cell.angle_beta   90.00
_cell.angle_gamma   90.00
#
_symmetry.space_group_name_H-M   'P 1'
#
loop_
_entity.id
_entity.type
_entity.pdbx_description
1 polymer ?
#
loop_
_entity_poly.entity_id
_entity_poly.type
_entity_poly.pdbx_seq_one_letter_code
_entity_poly.pdbx_strand_id
1 'polypeptide(L)'
;MIFELFVIVAFLGLLYAAAKYVNGLSEQDQTQKASFFGEADKIMGIPYPETEIHNYDSLREELYKCYIARKVGGVREPEELEMSRDELRGPSVKINSKRLDFWTDEEATKVDDNLDPEEYEKGEWIRRLPPNENRVLKIRLFLRADANIPRYERIRTDVYGKWQLYKKYLITEQHWKSVEEANALMAEEIQFIKKEADFLEEGWGRVIFPQAFKLREERKERETREQEALEKKKSERRAVRDNEKKGRGSTGSAKEAEQKEPKGPPSEMDEARAEKMAQQLMKEEAEEEAKKTRRRGPGSSSQKKKPAA
;
A
#
# COMPACT_ATOMS: atom_id res chain seq x y z
N MET A 1 59.51 -15.07 -27.52
CA MET A 1 58.58 -15.64 -26.52
C MET A 1 58.36 -14.74 -25.31
N ILE A 2 59.40 -14.31 -24.57
CA ILE A 2 59.19 -13.47 -23.36
C ILE A 2 58.50 -12.12 -23.68
N PHE A 3 58.89 -11.45 -24.78
CA PHE A 3 58.29 -10.16 -25.16
C PHE A 3 56.81 -10.25 -25.51
N GLU A 4 56.39 -11.32 -26.22
CA GLU A 4 54.97 -11.52 -26.56
C GLU A 4 54.11 -11.79 -25.32
N LEU A 5 54.64 -12.51 -24.33
CA LEU A 5 53.95 -12.75 -23.06
C LEU A 5 53.66 -11.43 -22.32
N PHE A 6 54.62 -10.49 -22.32
CA PHE A 6 54.45 -9.17 -21.70
C PHE A 6 53.39 -8.32 -22.40
N VAL A 7 53.31 -8.37 -23.73
CA VAL A 7 52.29 -7.64 -24.50
C VAL A 7 50.88 -8.18 -24.20
N ILE A 8 50.73 -9.49 -24.10
CA ILE A 8 49.43 -10.12 -23.78
C ILE A 8 48.99 -9.75 -22.35
N VAL A 9 49.89 -9.82 -21.37
CA VAL A 9 49.56 -9.46 -19.97
C VAL A 9 49.20 -7.97 -19.85
N ALA A 10 49.91 -7.08 -20.54
CA ALA A 10 49.58 -5.66 -20.57
C ALA A 10 48.21 -5.39 -21.19
N PHE A 11 47.88 -6.09 -22.30
CA PHE A 11 46.60 -5.94 -22.98
C PHE A 11 45.43 -6.45 -22.11
N LEU A 12 45.60 -7.59 -21.45
CA LEU A 12 44.61 -8.13 -20.50
C LEU A 12 44.39 -7.19 -19.30
N GLY A 13 45.46 -6.58 -18.78
CA GLY A 13 45.35 -5.58 -17.71
C GLY A 13 44.55 -4.34 -18.14
N LEU A 14 44.75 -3.88 -19.37
CA LEU A 14 44.04 -2.72 -19.93
C LEU A 14 42.56 -3.03 -20.17
N LEU A 15 42.25 -4.22 -20.70
CA LEU A 15 40.87 -4.71 -20.85
C LEU A 15 40.16 -4.84 -19.50
N TYR A 16 40.83 -5.37 -18.47
CA TYR A 16 40.27 -5.48 -17.13
C TYR A 16 39.97 -4.09 -16.52
N ALA A 17 40.89 -3.13 -16.68
CA ALA A 17 40.68 -1.76 -16.22
C ALA A 17 39.51 -1.07 -16.94
N ALA A 18 39.38 -1.26 -18.27
CA ALA A 18 38.26 -0.75 -19.05
C ALA A 18 36.92 -1.37 -18.63
N ALA A 19 36.87 -2.70 -18.45
CA ALA A 19 35.67 -3.39 -17.97
C ALA A 19 35.24 -2.90 -16.58
N LYS A 20 36.21 -2.71 -15.66
CA LYS A 20 35.94 -2.16 -14.33
C LYS A 20 35.45 -0.71 -14.37
N TYR A 21 35.98 0.10 -15.28
CA TYR A 21 35.56 1.49 -15.46
C TYR A 21 34.11 1.58 -15.99
N VAL A 22 33.76 0.74 -16.98
CA VAL A 22 32.40 0.67 -17.53
C VAL A 22 31.40 0.17 -16.48
N ASN A 23 31.75 -0.87 -15.71
CA ASN A 23 30.89 -1.37 -14.64
C ASN A 23 30.74 -0.34 -13.49
N GLY A 24 31.81 0.39 -13.15
CA GLY A 24 31.75 1.45 -12.13
C GLY A 24 30.88 2.64 -12.51
N LEU A 25 30.83 3.01 -13.80
CA LEU A 25 29.93 4.05 -14.30
C LEU A 25 28.45 3.65 -14.18
N SER A 26 28.13 2.36 -14.36
CA SER A 26 26.77 1.82 -14.21
C SER A 26 26.24 1.92 -12.78
N GLU A 27 27.07 1.60 -11.77
CA GLU A 27 26.68 1.69 -10.35
C GLU A 27 26.55 3.14 -9.87
N GLN A 28 27.37 4.05 -10.40
CA GLN A 28 27.31 5.47 -10.07
C GLN A 28 26.03 6.14 -10.62
N ASP A 29 25.54 5.69 -11.77
CA ASP A 29 24.31 6.22 -12.39
C ASP A 29 23.05 5.75 -11.63
N GLN A 30 23.03 4.54 -11.08
CA GLN A 30 21.92 4.06 -10.24
C GLN A 30 21.87 4.76 -8.87
N THR A 31 23.02 5.01 -8.24
CA THR A 31 23.09 5.66 -6.93
C THR A 31 22.85 7.18 -7.01
N GLN A 32 23.26 7.84 -8.10
CA GLN A 32 22.90 9.23 -8.36
C GLN A 32 21.42 9.39 -8.70
N LYS A 33 20.80 8.46 -9.46
CA LYS A 33 19.35 8.45 -9.67
C LYS A 33 18.58 8.36 -8.35
N ALA A 34 18.96 7.46 -7.44
CA ALA A 34 18.35 7.38 -6.11
C ALA A 34 18.50 8.67 -5.28
N SER A 35 19.63 9.37 -5.40
CA SER A 35 19.88 10.64 -4.70
C SER A 35 19.16 11.84 -5.34
N PHE A 36 19.02 11.84 -6.67
CA PHE A 36 18.37 12.90 -7.44
C PHE A 36 16.84 12.85 -7.33
N PHE A 37 16.25 11.65 -7.30
CA PHE A 37 14.82 11.49 -7.01
C PHE A 37 14.46 11.92 -5.58
N GLY A 38 15.37 11.77 -4.63
CA GLY A 38 15.20 12.33 -3.28
C GLY A 38 15.06 13.85 -3.25
N GLU A 39 15.62 14.57 -4.23
CA GLU A 39 15.51 16.03 -4.34
C GLU A 39 14.24 16.44 -5.10
N ALA A 40 13.90 15.75 -6.19
CA ALA A 40 12.64 15.95 -6.91
C ALA A 40 11.41 15.62 -6.03
N ASP A 41 11.48 14.56 -5.22
CA ASP A 41 10.42 14.19 -4.27
C ASP A 41 10.31 15.18 -3.10
N LYS A 42 11.44 15.75 -2.64
CA LYS A 42 11.44 16.88 -1.69
C LYS A 42 10.79 18.14 -2.29
N ILE A 43 10.99 18.38 -3.58
CA ILE A 43 10.44 19.53 -4.29
C ILE A 43 8.92 19.36 -4.56
N MET A 44 8.48 18.15 -4.87
CA MET A 44 7.10 17.86 -5.27
C MET A 44 6.20 17.44 -4.09
N GLY A 45 6.79 16.99 -2.98
CA GLY A 45 6.10 16.72 -1.72
C GLY A 45 5.20 15.49 -1.71
N ILE A 46 5.32 14.61 -2.71
CA ILE A 46 4.60 13.32 -2.76
C ILE A 46 5.64 12.21 -2.87
N PRO A 47 5.73 11.31 -1.88
CA PRO A 47 6.73 10.25 -1.90
C PRO A 47 6.52 9.30 -3.08
N TYR A 48 7.61 8.88 -3.71
CA TYR A 48 7.59 7.78 -4.67
C TYR A 48 7.04 6.50 -3.99
N PRO A 49 6.13 5.73 -4.63
CA PRO A 49 5.52 4.55 -4.04
C PRO A 49 6.46 3.34 -4.09
N GLU A 50 7.65 3.47 -3.47
CA GLU A 50 8.70 2.44 -3.44
C GLU A 50 8.15 1.12 -2.91
N THR A 51 7.31 1.19 -1.89
CA THR A 51 6.73 0.03 -1.23
C THR A 51 5.81 -0.77 -2.15
N GLU A 52 4.90 -0.12 -2.86
CA GLU A 52 3.95 -0.78 -3.75
C GLU A 52 4.63 -1.31 -5.01
N ILE A 53 5.64 -0.61 -5.51
CA ILE A 53 6.46 -1.04 -6.64
C ILE A 53 7.26 -2.28 -6.26
N HIS A 54 8.02 -2.22 -5.17
CA HIS A 54 8.80 -3.35 -4.67
C HIS A 54 7.92 -4.56 -4.35
N ASN A 55 6.79 -4.36 -3.66
CA ASN A 55 5.84 -5.44 -3.36
C ASN A 55 5.30 -6.11 -4.62
N TYR A 56 5.10 -5.35 -5.71
CA TYR A 56 4.64 -5.89 -6.98
C TYR A 56 5.76 -6.65 -7.69
N ASP A 57 6.95 -6.05 -7.80
CA ASP A 57 8.08 -6.59 -8.54
C ASP A 57 8.58 -7.90 -7.91
N SER A 58 8.70 -7.95 -6.57
CA SER A 58 9.06 -9.16 -5.84
C SER A 58 8.06 -10.28 -6.06
N LEU A 59 6.74 -9.98 -5.97
CA LEU A 59 5.70 -10.99 -6.26
C LEU A 59 5.75 -11.45 -7.72
N ARG A 60 5.97 -10.53 -8.67
CA ARG A 60 6.07 -10.84 -10.09
C ARG A 60 7.24 -11.77 -10.36
N GLU A 61 8.40 -11.52 -9.75
CA GLU A 61 9.58 -12.39 -9.85
C GLU A 61 9.33 -13.77 -9.24
N GLU A 62 8.76 -13.83 -8.04
CA GLU A 62 8.42 -15.10 -7.36
C GLU A 62 7.45 -15.96 -8.19
N LEU A 63 6.41 -15.34 -8.75
CA LEU A 63 5.45 -16.03 -9.61
C LEU A 63 6.09 -16.51 -10.92
N TYR A 64 7.04 -15.75 -11.47
CA TYR A 64 7.78 -16.18 -12.66
C TYR A 64 8.65 -17.41 -12.37
N LYS A 65 9.38 -17.42 -11.24
CA LYS A 65 10.15 -18.59 -10.79
C LYS A 65 9.25 -19.82 -10.64
N CYS A 66 8.07 -19.65 -10.05
CA CYS A 66 7.08 -20.73 -9.93
C CYS A 66 6.58 -21.22 -11.31
N TYR A 67 6.36 -20.31 -12.25
CA TYR A 67 5.98 -20.65 -13.62
C TYR A 67 7.07 -21.46 -14.35
N ILE A 68 8.34 -21.02 -14.27
CA ILE A 68 9.47 -21.74 -14.86
C ILE A 68 9.61 -23.13 -14.25
N ALA A 69 9.49 -23.24 -12.93
CA ALA A 69 9.58 -24.53 -12.27
C ALA A 69 8.48 -25.52 -12.71
N ARG A 70 7.25 -25.04 -12.96
CA ARG A 70 6.18 -25.88 -13.56
C ARG A 70 6.51 -26.31 -14.99
N LYS A 71 7.09 -25.40 -15.78
CA LYS A 71 7.50 -25.63 -17.17
C LYS A 71 8.62 -26.67 -17.29
N VAL A 72 9.59 -26.64 -16.36
CA VAL A 72 10.78 -27.50 -16.36
C VAL A 72 10.56 -28.82 -15.62
N GLY A 73 9.83 -28.80 -14.49
CA GLY A 73 9.84 -29.89 -13.52
C GLY A 73 8.65 -30.86 -13.53
N GLY A 74 7.56 -30.61 -14.27
CA GLY A 74 6.35 -31.46 -14.17
C GLY A 74 5.80 -31.60 -12.74
N VAL A 75 6.16 -30.67 -11.85
CA VAL A 75 5.88 -30.74 -10.41
C VAL A 75 4.41 -30.44 -10.14
N ARG A 76 3.86 -31.22 -9.19
CA ARG A 76 2.47 -31.24 -8.74
C ARG A 76 1.95 -29.84 -8.38
N GLU A 77 0.73 -29.54 -8.83
CA GLU A 77 0.03 -28.29 -8.53
C GLU A 77 0.10 -27.97 -7.03
N PRO A 78 0.60 -26.79 -6.67
CA PRO A 78 0.69 -26.40 -5.28
C PRO A 78 -0.69 -26.04 -4.72
N GLU A 79 -0.91 -26.41 -3.46
CA GLU A 79 -2.11 -26.13 -2.65
C GLU A 79 -2.47 -24.63 -2.68
N GLU A 80 -3.77 -24.33 -2.72
CA GLU A 80 -4.34 -23.02 -3.07
C GLU A 80 -3.70 -21.83 -2.32
N LEU A 81 -3.39 -20.75 -3.06
CA LEU A 81 -3.03 -19.45 -2.48
C LEU A 81 -4.28 -18.78 -1.89
N GLU A 82 -4.65 -19.18 -0.67
CA GLU A 82 -5.65 -18.45 0.10
C GLU A 82 -5.03 -17.18 0.69
N MET A 83 -5.34 -16.03 0.10
CA MET A 83 -5.09 -14.74 0.75
C MET A 83 -6.13 -14.50 1.84
N SER A 84 -5.69 -14.25 3.07
CA SER A 84 -6.63 -13.82 4.11
C SER A 84 -7.20 -12.43 3.80
N ARG A 85 -8.45 -12.19 4.22
CA ARG A 85 -9.13 -10.90 4.02
C ARG A 85 -8.42 -9.73 4.70
N ASP A 86 -7.62 -10.00 5.73
CA ASP A 86 -6.84 -9.00 6.47
C ASP A 86 -5.49 -8.69 5.80
N GLU A 87 -4.85 -9.64 5.11
CA GLU A 87 -3.61 -9.39 4.35
C GLU A 87 -3.81 -8.49 3.14
N LEU A 88 -5.01 -8.52 2.53
CA LEU A 88 -5.44 -7.57 1.50
C LEU A 88 -5.39 -6.09 1.94
N ARG A 89 -5.33 -5.83 3.25
CA ARG A 89 -5.47 -4.49 3.83
C ARG A 89 -4.19 -3.97 4.51
N GLY A 90 -3.17 -4.82 4.67
CA GLY A 90 -1.91 -4.46 5.33
C GLY A 90 -0.79 -4.09 4.35
N PRO A 91 0.18 -3.24 4.74
CA PRO A 91 1.35 -2.89 3.92
C PRO A 91 2.28 -4.09 3.62
N SER A 92 2.09 -5.22 4.32
CA SER A 92 2.85 -6.45 4.14
C SER A 92 1.88 -7.63 4.04
N VAL A 93 1.48 -8.02 2.82
CA VAL A 93 0.99 -9.39 2.61
C VAL A 93 2.19 -10.29 2.88
N LYS A 94 2.16 -11.02 3.99
CA LYS A 94 3.06 -12.14 4.18
C LYS A 94 2.53 -13.24 3.29
N ILE A 95 3.05 -13.33 2.07
CA ILE A 95 2.90 -14.57 1.30
C ILE A 95 3.41 -15.65 2.24
N ASN A 96 2.60 -16.67 2.49
CA ASN A 96 2.87 -17.69 3.50
C ASN A 96 4.26 -18.28 3.23
N SER A 97 5.28 -17.81 3.97
CA SER A 97 6.70 -18.04 3.63
C SER A 97 7.09 -19.50 3.74
N LYS A 98 6.23 -20.31 4.37
CA LYS A 98 6.32 -21.78 4.40
C LYS A 98 6.37 -22.44 3.02
N ARG A 99 6.00 -21.72 1.95
CA ARG A 99 6.05 -22.23 0.58
C ARG A 99 7.40 -21.97 -0.11
N LEU A 100 8.24 -21.07 0.43
CA LEU A 100 9.56 -20.74 -0.14
C LEU A 100 10.64 -21.73 0.30
N ASP A 101 10.42 -22.46 1.40
CA ASP A 101 11.32 -23.50 1.92
C ASP A 101 11.18 -24.84 1.14
N PHE A 102 10.42 -24.85 0.04
CA PHE A 102 10.05 -26.06 -0.70
C PHE A 102 11.05 -26.45 -1.80
N TRP A 103 11.89 -25.53 -2.27
CA TRP A 103 12.88 -25.84 -3.30
C TRP A 103 14.09 -26.51 -2.68
N THR A 104 14.47 -27.68 -3.19
CA THR A 104 15.81 -28.20 -2.95
C THR A 104 16.84 -27.30 -3.64
N ASP A 105 18.06 -27.21 -3.10
CA ASP A 105 19.14 -26.41 -3.71
C ASP A 105 19.35 -26.78 -5.19
N GLU A 106 19.18 -28.06 -5.55
CA GLU A 106 19.25 -28.52 -6.94
C GLU A 106 18.10 -27.99 -7.82
N GLU A 107 16.87 -27.91 -7.31
CA GLU A 107 15.73 -27.38 -8.07
C GLU A 107 15.83 -25.85 -8.21
N ALA A 108 16.28 -25.15 -7.17
CA ALA A 108 16.53 -23.72 -7.23
C ALA A 108 17.59 -23.39 -8.30
N THR A 109 18.68 -24.15 -8.35
CA THR A 109 19.74 -23.98 -9.36
C THR A 109 19.21 -24.23 -10.78
N LYS A 110 18.37 -25.27 -10.97
CA LYS A 110 17.74 -25.55 -12.27
C LYS A 110 16.77 -24.46 -12.71
N VAL A 111 16.01 -23.87 -11.78
CA VAL A 111 15.13 -22.74 -12.12
C VAL A 111 15.95 -21.52 -12.51
N ASP A 112 17.06 -21.27 -11.81
CA ASP A 112 17.96 -20.15 -12.09
C ASP A 112 18.63 -20.28 -13.47
N ASP A 113 19.11 -21.48 -13.80
CA ASP A 113 19.70 -21.79 -15.11
C ASP A 113 18.71 -21.66 -16.30
N ASN A 114 17.40 -21.69 -16.03
CA ASN A 114 16.35 -21.59 -17.04
C ASN A 114 15.58 -20.24 -17.00
N LEU A 115 16.04 -19.27 -16.22
CA LEU A 115 15.52 -17.90 -16.27
C LEU A 115 15.92 -17.28 -17.62
N ASP A 116 14.92 -17.06 -18.48
CA ASP A 116 15.08 -16.29 -19.71
C ASP A 116 14.67 -14.82 -19.43
N PRO A 117 15.62 -13.88 -19.36
CA PRO A 117 15.32 -12.46 -19.12
C PRO A 117 14.37 -11.89 -20.17
N GLU A 118 14.45 -12.37 -21.42
CA GLU A 118 13.61 -11.88 -22.51
C GLU A 118 12.16 -12.35 -22.36
N GLU A 119 11.93 -13.61 -21.92
CA GLU A 119 10.59 -14.12 -21.60
C GLU A 119 10.00 -13.40 -20.37
N TYR A 120 10.81 -13.10 -19.36
CA TYR A 120 10.39 -12.35 -18.17
C TYR A 120 9.90 -10.93 -18.51
N GLU A 121 10.67 -10.20 -19.33
CA GLU A 121 10.33 -8.83 -19.74
C GLU A 121 9.11 -8.78 -20.67
N LYS A 122 8.94 -9.77 -21.56
CA LYS A 122 7.78 -9.84 -22.46
C LYS A 122 6.44 -10.03 -21.75
N GLY A 123 6.44 -10.62 -20.55
CA GLY A 123 5.24 -10.76 -19.72
C GLY A 123 4.20 -11.79 -20.22
N GLU A 124 4.47 -12.52 -21.32
CA GLU A 124 3.51 -13.49 -21.87
C GLU A 124 3.17 -14.63 -20.91
N TRP A 125 4.10 -14.98 -20.02
CA TRP A 125 3.93 -16.00 -18.98
C TRP A 125 2.78 -15.69 -18.01
N ILE A 126 2.45 -14.42 -17.82
CA ILE A 126 1.40 -13.96 -16.90
C ILE A 126 0.03 -14.53 -17.28
N ARG A 127 -0.23 -14.70 -18.59
CA ARG A 127 -1.48 -15.29 -19.10
C ARG A 127 -1.62 -16.78 -18.77
N ARG A 128 -0.51 -17.44 -18.43
CA ARG A 128 -0.45 -18.87 -18.10
C ARG A 128 -0.47 -19.12 -16.59
N LEU A 129 -0.61 -18.06 -15.79
CA LEU A 129 -0.69 -18.19 -14.34
C LEU A 129 -2.00 -18.85 -13.88
N PRO A 130 -1.96 -19.68 -12.82
CA PRO A 130 -3.14 -20.15 -12.12
C PRO A 130 -4.06 -18.99 -11.71
N PRO A 131 -5.40 -19.19 -11.68
CA PRO A 131 -6.36 -18.13 -11.34
C PRO A 131 -6.10 -17.43 -10.00
N ASN A 132 -5.64 -18.19 -8.99
CA ASN A 132 -5.34 -17.65 -7.66
C ASN A 132 -4.13 -16.71 -7.69
N GLU A 133 -3.04 -17.12 -8.36
CA GLU A 133 -1.82 -16.32 -8.54
C GLU A 133 -2.10 -15.06 -9.36
N ASN A 134 -2.85 -15.20 -10.45
CA ASN A 134 -3.29 -14.09 -11.28
C ASN A 134 -4.11 -13.07 -10.45
N ARG A 135 -5.04 -13.54 -9.59
CA ARG A 135 -5.82 -12.67 -8.71
C ARG A 135 -4.94 -11.87 -7.75
N VAL A 136 -3.97 -12.51 -7.08
CA VAL A 136 -3.04 -11.84 -6.16
C VAL A 136 -2.25 -10.76 -6.91
N LEU A 137 -1.73 -11.11 -8.11
CA LEU A 137 -0.94 -10.20 -8.92
C LEU A 137 -1.78 -8.99 -9.40
N LYS A 138 -3.05 -9.20 -9.79
CA LYS A 138 -4.01 -8.11 -10.09
C LYS A 138 -4.19 -7.15 -8.92
N ILE A 139 -4.39 -7.68 -7.72
CA ILE A 139 -4.54 -6.85 -6.51
C ILE A 139 -3.31 -5.99 -6.28
N ARG A 140 -2.09 -6.57 -6.37
CA ARG A 140 -0.85 -5.81 -6.17
C ARG A 140 -0.63 -4.76 -7.25
N LEU A 141 -0.91 -5.09 -8.52
CA LEU A 141 -0.83 -4.12 -9.61
C LEU A 141 -1.80 -2.94 -9.39
N PHE A 142 -3.02 -3.25 -8.93
CA PHE A 142 -4.02 -2.24 -8.62
C PHE A 142 -3.60 -1.32 -7.47
N LEU A 143 -2.96 -1.86 -6.41
CA LEU A 143 -2.41 -1.05 -5.33
C LEU A 143 -1.28 -0.13 -5.81
N ARG A 144 -0.39 -0.63 -6.66
CA ARG A 144 0.65 0.17 -7.35
C ARG A 144 0.02 1.29 -8.19
N ALA A 145 -1.08 1.01 -8.90
CA ALA A 145 -1.81 2.03 -9.63
C ALA A 145 -2.44 3.10 -8.71
N ASP A 146 -3.13 2.70 -7.63
CA ASP A 146 -3.73 3.62 -6.64
C ASP A 146 -2.67 4.52 -6.00
N ALA A 147 -1.49 3.96 -5.67
CA ALA A 147 -0.39 4.71 -5.07
C ALA A 147 0.21 5.76 -6.03
N ASN A 148 0.18 5.53 -7.34
CA ASN A 148 0.69 6.46 -8.36
C ASN A 148 -0.27 7.62 -8.70
N ILE A 149 -1.59 7.50 -8.43
CA ILE A 149 -2.59 8.55 -8.74
C ILE A 149 -2.23 9.95 -8.22
N PRO A 150 -1.96 10.17 -6.91
CA PRO A 150 -1.74 11.51 -6.38
C PRO A 150 -0.46 12.13 -6.96
N ARG A 151 0.55 11.30 -7.21
CA ARG A 151 1.80 11.71 -7.85
C ARG A 151 1.54 12.17 -9.28
N TYR A 152 0.75 11.42 -10.04
CA TYR A 152 0.34 11.80 -11.39
C TYR A 152 -0.44 13.13 -11.42
N GLU A 153 -1.43 13.31 -10.54
CA GLU A 153 -2.22 14.55 -10.46
C GLU A 153 -1.34 15.77 -10.17
N ARG A 154 -0.36 15.61 -9.27
CA ARG A 154 0.57 16.66 -8.90
C ARG A 154 1.51 17.02 -10.04
N ILE A 155 2.18 16.02 -10.62
CA ILE A 155 3.09 16.22 -11.76
C ILE A 155 2.35 16.91 -12.90
N ARG A 156 1.13 16.45 -13.24
CA ARG A 156 0.32 17.06 -14.30
C ARG A 156 0.03 18.55 -14.04
N THR A 157 -0.26 18.91 -12.79
CA THR A 157 -0.52 20.30 -12.40
C THR A 157 0.77 21.14 -12.47
N ASP A 158 1.86 20.58 -11.97
CA ASP A 158 3.15 21.27 -11.88
C ASP A 158 3.82 21.45 -13.24
N VAL A 159 3.72 20.50 -14.18
CA VAL A 159 4.31 20.61 -15.53
C VAL A 159 3.86 21.91 -16.22
N TYR A 160 2.56 22.19 -16.25
CA TYR A 160 2.06 23.41 -16.88
C TYR A 160 2.48 24.67 -16.11
N GLY A 161 2.37 24.65 -14.78
CA GLY A 161 2.72 25.81 -13.95
C GLY A 161 4.21 26.16 -14.04
N LYS A 162 5.09 25.15 -13.92
CA LYS A 162 6.54 25.29 -14.00
C LYS A 162 6.99 25.69 -15.40
N TRP A 163 6.36 25.19 -16.45
CA TRP A 163 6.64 25.61 -17.82
C TRP A 163 6.47 27.13 -18.02
N GLN A 164 5.38 27.69 -17.48
CA GLN A 164 5.12 29.13 -17.56
C GLN A 164 6.16 29.96 -16.79
N LEU A 165 6.63 29.46 -15.65
CA LEU A 165 7.70 30.10 -14.88
C LEU A 165 9.04 30.02 -15.60
N TYR A 166 9.34 28.89 -16.23
CA TYR A 166 10.56 28.69 -17.02
C TYR A 166 10.61 29.65 -18.22
N LYS A 167 9.50 29.78 -18.95
CA LYS A 167 9.40 30.75 -20.06
C LYS A 167 9.67 32.20 -19.65
N LYS A 168 9.38 32.55 -18.39
CA LYS A 168 9.62 33.87 -17.81
C LYS A 168 10.99 33.99 -17.13
N TYR A 169 11.84 32.96 -17.24
CA TYR A 169 13.14 32.87 -16.58
C TYR A 169 13.08 33.00 -15.05
N LEU A 170 11.94 32.61 -14.44
CA LEU A 170 11.75 32.63 -12.98
C LEU A 170 12.25 31.36 -12.29
N ILE A 171 12.56 30.33 -13.07
CA ILE A 171 13.18 29.08 -12.60
C ILE A 171 14.31 28.70 -13.56
N THR A 172 15.28 27.93 -13.06
CA THR A 172 16.45 27.50 -13.84
C THR A 172 16.08 26.40 -14.83
N GLU A 173 16.87 26.28 -15.90
CA GLU A 173 16.74 25.19 -16.88
C GLU A 173 16.88 23.81 -16.24
N GLN A 174 17.81 23.66 -15.29
CA GLN A 174 18.00 22.41 -14.55
C GLN A 174 16.74 22.01 -13.78
N HIS A 175 16.05 22.97 -13.16
CA HIS A 175 14.79 22.69 -12.46
C HIS A 175 13.68 22.29 -13.44
N TRP A 176 13.61 22.94 -14.60
CA TRP A 176 12.65 22.55 -15.64
C TRP A 176 12.92 21.13 -16.17
N LYS A 177 14.18 20.78 -16.47
CA LYS A 177 14.57 19.42 -16.88
C LYS A 177 14.17 18.36 -15.86
N SER A 178 14.36 18.65 -14.56
CA SER A 178 13.93 17.74 -13.49
C SER A 178 12.41 17.49 -13.51
N VAL A 179 11.59 18.51 -13.79
CA VAL A 179 10.13 18.35 -13.93
C VAL A 179 9.78 17.54 -15.17
N GLU A 180 10.48 17.75 -16.28
CA GLU A 180 10.30 17.01 -17.53
C GLU A 180 10.65 15.52 -17.37
N GLU A 181 11.78 15.23 -16.72
CA GLU A 181 12.21 13.88 -16.36
C GLU A 181 11.21 13.18 -15.44
N ALA A 182 10.73 13.86 -14.39
CA ALA A 182 9.70 13.31 -13.51
C ALA A 182 8.40 12.97 -14.26
N ASN A 183 8.01 13.81 -15.23
CA ASN A 183 6.85 13.56 -16.08
C ASN A 183 7.08 12.38 -17.05
N ALA A 184 8.27 12.26 -17.64
CA ALA A 184 8.62 11.14 -18.50
C ALA A 184 8.57 9.80 -17.74
N LEU A 185 9.18 9.73 -16.56
CA LEU A 185 9.17 8.53 -15.71
C LEU A 185 7.77 8.15 -15.25
N MET A 186 6.93 9.13 -14.91
CA MET A 186 5.53 8.88 -14.59
C MET A 186 4.76 8.34 -15.80
N ALA A 187 5.03 8.85 -17.00
CA ALA A 187 4.41 8.34 -18.22
C ALA A 187 4.84 6.89 -18.51
N GLU A 188 6.11 6.56 -18.33
CA GLU A 188 6.64 5.19 -18.44
C GLU A 188 5.97 4.24 -17.44
N GLU A 189 5.89 4.63 -16.18
CA GLU A 189 5.23 3.86 -15.12
C GLU A 189 3.75 3.60 -15.43
N ILE A 190 3.03 4.62 -15.91
CA ILE A 190 1.62 4.46 -16.33
C ILE A 190 1.52 3.49 -17.50
N GLN A 191 2.42 3.56 -18.49
CA GLN A 191 2.43 2.64 -19.62
C GLN A 191 2.76 1.21 -19.21
N PHE A 192 3.72 1.03 -18.29
CA PHE A 192 4.05 -0.25 -17.68
C PHE A 192 2.80 -0.87 -17.04
N ILE A 193 2.14 -0.15 -16.12
CA ILE A 193 0.95 -0.64 -15.42
C ILE A 193 -0.17 -1.02 -16.41
N LYS A 194 -0.38 -0.22 -17.47
CA LYS A 194 -1.40 -0.51 -18.49
C LYS A 194 -1.11 -1.79 -19.26
N LYS A 195 0.13 -1.94 -19.75
CA LYS A 195 0.57 -3.14 -20.48
C LYS A 195 0.45 -4.37 -19.60
N GLU A 196 0.92 -4.27 -18.37
CA GLU A 196 0.89 -5.36 -17.39
C GLU A 196 -0.55 -5.77 -17.04
N ALA A 197 -1.45 -4.79 -16.91
CA ALA A 197 -2.87 -5.04 -16.71
C ALA A 197 -3.49 -5.77 -17.92
N ASP A 198 -3.12 -5.40 -19.15
CA ASP A 198 -3.58 -6.09 -20.37
C ASP A 198 -3.03 -7.52 -20.52
N PHE A 199 -1.89 -7.85 -19.90
CA PHE A 199 -1.41 -9.23 -19.78
C PHE A 199 -2.21 -10.04 -18.75
N LEU A 200 -2.65 -9.41 -17.67
CA LEU A 200 -3.46 -10.05 -16.62
C LEU A 200 -4.92 -10.27 -17.04
N GLU A 201 -5.50 -9.32 -17.77
CA GLU A 201 -6.86 -9.36 -18.28
C GLU A 201 -7.00 -8.44 -19.49
N GLU A 202 -7.49 -8.98 -20.60
CA GLU A 202 -7.60 -8.25 -21.85
C GLU A 202 -8.49 -6.99 -21.69
N GLY A 203 -7.93 -5.82 -22.02
CA GLY A 203 -8.62 -4.54 -21.93
C GLY A 203 -8.63 -3.92 -20.53
N TRP A 204 -8.08 -4.61 -19.51
CA TRP A 204 -8.03 -4.10 -18.15
C TRP A 204 -7.11 -2.87 -18.02
N GLY A 205 -6.07 -2.77 -18.85
CA GLY A 205 -5.18 -1.61 -18.90
C GLY A 205 -5.91 -0.30 -19.20
N ARG A 206 -7.04 -0.34 -19.91
CA ARG A 206 -7.85 0.86 -20.18
C ARG A 206 -8.64 1.34 -18.97
N VAL A 207 -8.99 0.43 -18.06
CA VAL A 207 -9.92 0.71 -16.95
C VAL A 207 -9.27 0.70 -15.56
N ILE A 208 -8.05 0.18 -15.41
CA ILE A 208 -7.35 0.06 -14.11
C ILE A 208 -7.23 1.41 -13.38
N PHE A 209 -6.80 2.47 -14.08
CA PHE A 209 -6.68 3.81 -13.49
C PHE A 209 -8.04 4.45 -13.16
N PRO A 210 -9.04 4.45 -14.07
CA PRO A 210 -10.40 4.88 -13.72
C PRO A 210 -11.01 4.15 -12.51
N GLN A 211 -10.78 2.84 -12.38
CA GLN A 211 -11.23 2.05 -11.23
C GLN A 211 -10.52 2.47 -9.95
N ALA A 212 -9.19 2.63 -9.99
CA ALA A 212 -8.40 3.09 -8.86
C ALA A 212 -8.80 4.50 -8.39
N PHE A 213 -9.04 5.41 -9.34
CA PHE A 213 -9.53 6.76 -9.05
C PHE A 213 -10.88 6.74 -8.33
N LYS A 214 -11.83 5.96 -8.84
CA LYS A 214 -13.15 5.82 -8.22
C LYS A 214 -13.05 5.29 -6.78
N LEU A 215 -12.26 4.25 -6.55
CA LEU A 215 -12.10 3.66 -5.22
C LEU A 215 -11.47 4.64 -4.22
N ARG A 216 -10.51 5.45 -4.69
CA ARG A 216 -9.87 6.49 -3.89
C ARG A 216 -10.84 7.58 -3.49
N GLU A 217 -11.67 8.07 -4.42
CA GLU A 217 -12.70 9.06 -4.11
C GLU A 217 -13.73 8.52 -3.10
N GLU A 218 -14.17 7.27 -3.27
CA GLU A 218 -15.06 6.61 -2.31
C GLU A 218 -14.42 6.45 -0.91
N ARG A 219 -13.09 6.22 -0.85
CA ARG A 219 -12.35 6.14 0.42
C ARG A 219 -12.28 7.51 1.08
N LYS A 220 -11.92 8.54 0.33
CA LYS A 220 -11.84 9.92 0.80
C LYS A 220 -13.18 10.42 1.33
N GLU A 221 -14.27 10.15 0.61
CA GLU A 221 -15.63 10.51 1.03
C GLU A 221 -16.06 9.77 2.32
N ARG A 222 -15.64 8.52 2.48
CA ARG A 222 -15.89 7.76 3.71
C ARG A 222 -15.13 8.35 4.90
N GLU A 223 -13.87 8.69 4.70
CA GLU A 223 -13.02 9.30 5.72
C GLU A 223 -13.55 10.67 6.17
N THR A 224 -13.99 11.52 5.24
CA THR A 224 -14.59 12.82 5.60
C THR A 224 -15.89 12.65 6.38
N ARG A 225 -16.78 11.74 5.95
CA ARG A 225 -18.02 11.45 6.69
C ARG A 225 -17.76 10.91 8.10
N GLU A 226 -16.74 10.05 8.26
CA GLU A 226 -16.35 9.51 9.56
C GLU A 226 -15.76 10.61 10.47
N GLN A 227 -14.94 11.50 9.92
CA GLN A 227 -14.39 12.66 10.63
C GLN A 227 -15.49 13.62 11.08
N GLU A 228 -16.41 14.00 10.19
CA GLU A 228 -17.56 14.86 10.51
C GLU A 228 -18.44 14.25 11.61
N ALA A 229 -18.68 12.93 11.56
CA ALA A 229 -19.44 12.22 12.59
C ALA A 229 -18.73 12.23 13.95
N LEU A 230 -17.39 12.10 13.97
CA LEU A 230 -16.60 12.19 15.19
C LEU A 230 -16.58 13.60 15.77
N GLU A 231 -16.46 14.63 14.92
CA GLU A 231 -16.50 16.03 15.34
C GLU A 231 -17.86 16.42 15.90
N LYS A 232 -18.96 16.00 15.26
CA LYS A 232 -20.32 16.21 15.74
C LYS A 232 -20.53 15.56 17.12
N LYS A 233 -20.08 14.31 17.31
CA LYS A 233 -20.13 13.65 18.62
C LYS A 233 -19.31 14.38 19.69
N LYS A 234 -18.14 14.92 19.32
CA LYS A 234 -17.29 15.70 20.25
C LYS A 234 -17.94 17.03 20.63
N SER A 235 -18.57 17.73 19.70
CA SER A 235 -19.25 19.01 19.98
C SER A 235 -20.51 18.81 20.81
N GLU A 236 -21.31 17.76 20.55
CA GLU A 236 -22.46 17.38 21.36
C GLU A 236 -22.05 17.06 22.82
N ARG A 237 -20.98 16.28 23.02
CA ARG A 237 -20.45 16.00 24.37
C ARG A 237 -19.98 17.26 25.10
N ARG A 238 -19.38 18.22 24.39
CA ARG A 238 -18.98 19.52 24.99
C ARG A 238 -20.22 20.34 25.39
N ALA A 239 -21.24 20.40 24.53
CA ALA A 239 -22.48 21.12 24.83
C ALA A 239 -23.22 20.54 26.05
N VAL A 240 -23.27 19.21 26.19
CA VAL A 240 -23.85 18.56 27.38
C VAL A 240 -23.06 18.92 28.64
N ARG A 241 -21.72 18.84 28.59
CA ARG A 241 -20.86 19.17 29.73
C ARG A 241 -20.98 20.63 30.16
N ASP A 242 -21.12 21.55 29.22
CA ASP A 242 -21.30 22.97 29.51
C ASP A 242 -22.67 23.27 30.11
N ASN A 243 -23.73 22.55 29.70
CA ASN A 243 -25.05 22.63 30.32
C ASN A 243 -25.06 22.06 31.75
N GLU A 244 -24.37 20.94 32.02
CA GLU A 244 -24.26 20.37 33.38
C GLU A 244 -23.54 21.33 34.35
N LYS A 245 -22.49 22.01 33.89
CA LYS A 245 -21.77 23.00 34.71
C LYS A 245 -22.63 24.22 35.04
N LYS A 246 -23.46 24.68 34.10
CA LYS A 246 -24.38 25.81 34.33
C LYS A 246 -25.53 25.42 35.27
N GLY A 247 -26.03 24.19 35.21
CA GLY A 247 -27.09 23.69 36.09
C GLY A 247 -26.67 23.52 37.56
N ARG A 248 -25.38 23.29 37.86
CA ARG A 248 -24.86 23.21 39.24
C ARG A 248 -24.52 24.55 39.89
N GLY A 249 -24.42 25.63 39.11
CA GLY A 249 -24.03 26.96 39.62
C GLY A 249 -25.18 27.80 40.19
N SER A 250 -26.45 27.47 39.92
CA SER A 250 -27.58 28.33 40.29
C SER A 250 -28.40 27.87 41.52
N THR A 251 -28.05 26.76 42.16
CA THR A 251 -28.74 26.26 43.37
C THR A 251 -27.93 26.42 44.67
N GLY A 252 -26.74 27.02 44.62
CA GLY A 252 -25.83 27.16 45.77
C GLY A 252 -25.66 28.56 46.37
N SER A 253 -26.38 29.59 45.90
CA SER A 253 -26.21 30.97 46.39
C SER A 253 -27.49 31.57 46.94
N ALA A 254 -28.18 30.83 47.80
CA ALA A 254 -29.23 31.37 48.67
C ALA A 254 -29.49 30.45 49.88
N LYS A 255 -28.47 30.19 50.71
CA LYS A 255 -28.60 29.95 52.16
C LYS A 255 -27.24 29.70 52.82
N GLU A 256 -27.13 30.23 54.03
CA GLU A 256 -26.18 29.88 55.09
C GLU A 256 -24.75 30.40 55.00
N ALA A 257 -24.61 31.68 55.35
CA ALA A 257 -23.74 32.01 56.47
C ALA A 257 -24.34 31.42 57.75
N GLU A 258 -23.57 30.57 58.44
CA GLU A 258 -23.56 30.26 59.88
C GLU A 258 -23.43 28.75 60.19
N GLN A 259 -22.37 28.44 60.96
CA GLN A 259 -22.06 27.17 61.67
C GLN A 259 -21.28 26.04 60.97
N LYS A 260 -19.95 26.11 61.17
CA LYS A 260 -19.01 25.10 61.72
C LYS A 260 -19.13 23.61 61.29
N GLU A 261 -18.00 23.12 60.75
CA GLU A 261 -17.42 21.76 60.69
C GLU A 261 -17.89 20.72 61.76
N PRO A 262 -17.79 19.36 61.53
CA PRO A 262 -16.66 18.70 60.86
C PRO A 262 -16.94 17.44 59.99
N LYS A 263 -15.86 17.08 59.26
CA LYS A 263 -15.51 15.82 58.57
C LYS A 263 -16.25 14.55 59.01
N GLY A 264 -16.89 13.87 58.05
CA GLY A 264 -17.28 12.47 58.12
C GLY A 264 -16.98 11.75 56.79
N PRO A 265 -16.74 10.42 56.81
CA PRO A 265 -16.53 9.63 55.59
C PRO A 265 -17.80 9.62 54.71
N PRO A 266 -17.67 9.38 53.39
CA PRO A 266 -18.80 9.35 52.47
C PRO A 266 -19.88 8.38 52.99
N SER A 267 -21.14 8.82 52.98
CA SER A 267 -22.23 7.96 53.43
C SER A 267 -22.34 6.75 52.50
N GLU A 268 -22.55 5.55 53.07
CA GLU A 268 -22.70 4.29 52.32
C GLU A 268 -23.82 4.36 51.25
N MET A 269 -24.78 5.29 51.39
CA MET A 269 -25.83 5.50 50.39
C MET A 269 -25.30 6.11 49.08
N ASP A 270 -24.28 6.97 49.13
CA ASP A 270 -23.73 7.61 47.94
C ASP A 270 -22.86 6.62 47.14
N GLU A 271 -22.14 5.76 47.85
CA GLU A 271 -21.36 4.67 47.28
C GLU A 271 -22.28 3.61 46.65
N ALA A 272 -23.34 3.19 47.34
CA ALA A 272 -24.33 2.26 46.81
C ALA A 272 -25.08 2.81 45.58
N ARG A 273 -25.26 4.13 45.50
CA ARG A 273 -25.89 4.76 44.33
C ARG A 273 -24.93 4.83 43.14
N ALA A 274 -23.65 5.09 43.39
CA ALA A 274 -22.60 5.05 42.37
C ALA A 274 -22.39 3.63 41.82
N GLU A 275 -22.39 2.61 42.69
CA GLU A 275 -22.28 1.21 42.26
C GLU A 275 -23.48 0.74 41.44
N LYS A 276 -24.70 1.09 41.84
CA LYS A 276 -25.91 0.77 41.05
C LYS A 276 -25.85 1.41 39.67
N MET A 277 -25.36 2.64 39.57
CA MET A 277 -25.23 3.34 38.29
C MET A 277 -24.15 2.70 37.40
N ALA A 278 -23.02 2.28 37.99
CA ALA A 278 -21.96 1.56 37.28
C ALA A 278 -22.43 0.19 36.77
N GLN A 279 -23.19 -0.56 37.57
CA GLN A 279 -23.75 -1.85 37.16
C GLN A 279 -24.77 -1.70 36.01
N GLN A 280 -25.55 -0.62 36.00
CA GLN A 280 -26.52 -0.35 34.94
C GLN A 280 -25.82 -0.07 33.60
N LEU A 281 -24.74 0.72 33.62
CA LEU A 281 -23.94 1.03 32.42
C LEU A 281 -23.24 -0.23 31.86
N MET A 282 -22.67 -1.07 32.72
CA MET A 282 -22.04 -2.33 32.29
C MET A 282 -23.03 -3.29 31.63
N LYS A 283 -24.29 -3.31 32.09
CA LYS A 283 -25.34 -4.17 31.53
C LYS A 283 -25.82 -3.65 30.16
N GLU A 284 -25.96 -2.34 30.00
CA GLU A 284 -26.32 -1.75 28.71
C GLU A 284 -25.22 -1.96 27.66
N GLU A 285 -23.94 -1.86 28.05
CA GLU A 285 -22.80 -2.10 27.15
C GLU A 285 -22.75 -3.57 26.68
N ALA A 286 -22.96 -4.54 27.59
CA ALA A 286 -23.01 -5.96 27.25
C ALA A 286 -24.20 -6.30 26.31
N GLU A 287 -25.37 -5.67 26.48
CA GLU A 287 -26.53 -5.87 25.60
C GLU A 287 -26.32 -5.26 24.20
N GLU A 288 -25.63 -4.13 24.11
CA GLU A 288 -25.20 -3.52 22.84
C GLU A 288 -24.24 -4.42 22.07
N GLU A 289 -23.25 -5.02 22.75
CA GLU A 289 -22.31 -5.96 22.12
C GLU A 289 -23.00 -7.25 21.66
N ALA A 290 -23.93 -7.79 22.45
CA ALA A 290 -24.71 -8.97 22.07
C ALA A 290 -25.62 -8.72 20.85
N LYS A 291 -26.15 -7.50 20.68
CA LYS A 291 -26.93 -7.12 19.49
C LYS A 291 -26.04 -6.97 18.25
N LYS A 292 -24.79 -6.51 18.41
CA LYS A 292 -23.81 -6.38 17.30
C LYS A 292 -23.33 -7.74 16.80
N THR A 293 -23.17 -8.73 17.68
CA THR A 293 -22.77 -10.10 17.28
C THR A 293 -23.91 -10.86 16.59
N ARG A 294 -25.17 -10.71 17.04
CA ARG A 294 -26.35 -11.33 16.39
C ARG A 294 -26.64 -10.81 14.98
N ARG A 295 -26.28 -9.57 14.66
CA ARG A 295 -26.42 -9.01 13.30
C ARG A 295 -25.35 -9.51 12.32
N ARG A 296 -24.36 -10.29 12.78
CA ARG A 296 -23.30 -10.89 11.97
C ARG A 296 -23.43 -12.42 11.87
N GLY A 297 -24.66 -12.93 11.77
CA GLY A 297 -24.93 -14.34 11.47
C GLY A 297 -24.75 -14.68 9.97
N PRO A 298 -24.41 -15.94 9.64
CA PRO A 298 -23.77 -16.33 8.39
C PRO A 298 -24.75 -16.36 7.21
N GLY A 299 -24.32 -15.75 6.11
CA GLY A 299 -25.07 -15.71 4.85
C GLY A 299 -25.30 -17.11 4.27
N SER A 300 -26.56 -17.36 3.98
CA SER A 300 -27.15 -18.54 3.35
C SER A 300 -26.46 -18.98 2.05
N SER A 301 -25.98 -20.22 2.03
CA SER A 301 -25.67 -20.98 0.82
C SER A 301 -26.97 -21.50 0.19
N SER A 302 -27.52 -20.76 -0.78
CA SER A 302 -28.65 -21.24 -1.59
C SER A 302 -28.12 -21.95 -2.84
N GLN A 303 -28.03 -23.27 -2.78
CA GLN A 303 -27.87 -24.14 -3.94
C GLN A 303 -29.07 -24.00 -4.89
N LYS A 304 -28.83 -23.59 -6.14
CA LYS A 304 -29.84 -23.60 -7.21
C LYS A 304 -29.57 -24.80 -8.12
N LYS A 305 -30.33 -25.89 -7.92
CA LYS A 305 -30.45 -27.01 -8.86
C LYS A 305 -31.10 -26.52 -10.15
N LYS A 306 -30.49 -26.78 -11.31
CA LYS A 306 -31.13 -26.71 -12.63
C LYS A 306 -31.83 -28.05 -12.91
N PRO A 307 -33.08 -28.07 -13.42
CA PRO A 307 -33.65 -29.26 -14.03
C PRO A 307 -33.20 -29.38 -15.50
N ALA A 308 -33.09 -30.62 -15.95
CA ALA A 308 -32.80 -31.03 -17.32
C ALA A 308 -33.95 -30.69 -18.28
N ALA A 309 -33.60 -30.22 -19.46
CA ALA A 309 -34.30 -30.41 -20.74
C ALA A 309 -33.29 -30.22 -21.86
#